data_AF-A0A067LZH5-F1
#
_entry.id   AF-A0A067LZH5-F1
#
_cell.length_a   1.000
_cell.length_b   1.000
_cell.length_c   1.000
_cell.angle_alpha   90.00
_cell.angle_beta   90.00
_cell.angle_gamma   90.00
#
_symmetry.space_group_name_H-M   'P 1'
#
loop_
_entity.id
_entity.type
_entity.pdbx_description
1 polymer ?
#
loop_
_entity_poly.entity_id
_entity_poly.type
_entity_poly.pdbx_seq_one_letter_code
_entity_poly.pdbx_strand_id
1 'polypeptide(L)'
;MLHDERTEDSGETSIPGSTPEELLIDEHRIANAYIEALKHASLDDENLPPEVLERLQYPRAPPKMDDPDTIMSLRLYLSSPNISVECYNAICEAVCFRHPEDSLLSFDQVKKKLAEITGVVSLPVDMCPKSCHAYTGPIFGPLTKCYYCGEPRYDPLVLEATGGKVKRPRQVFHTMPLGPQLQAQRGTPEGATDMLYLQETTKSIFVELKQKKKIEVYKDALYGTKYCDAVKNGQISEDDPVLVLSVDGVQLYRDKKSDCWIYIWILLNLSPQKRYKKRYILPGGIIPGKPKNFDSYLYVGLHHLSALQREGLPMWDALKKKVIDTNPYLALATADGPGLAMLDGTVGHTGALGCRVHCAVVGRHRPGAPCYYPAHLKPHDYNVSGCDHDSIDVSRPLPPRSIEEYENKLAFVLASANQTQFELRRKQTGIAKPTIFSGILHRAKITDLFPLDIMHALNLNIPELHHRLMRGTMDCIAPDSKDAWAEWAVFMDNDRWEAHG
;
A
#
# COMPACT_ATOMS: atom_id res chain seq x y z
N MET A 1 -22.08 -0.09 26.00
CA MET A 1 -20.84 -0.49 26.70
C MET A 1 -19.79 -0.67 25.63
N LEU A 2 -19.00 0.38 25.42
CA LEU A 2 -18.00 0.50 24.36
C LEU A 2 -16.76 -0.27 24.79
N HIS A 3 -16.31 -1.19 23.94
CA HIS A 3 -15.04 -1.87 24.12
C HIS A 3 -13.90 -0.86 24.02
N ASP A 4 -13.04 -0.91 25.02
CA ASP A 4 -11.85 -0.11 25.20
C ASP A 4 -10.88 -0.32 24.02
N GLU A 5 -10.59 0.74 23.26
CA GLU A 5 -9.52 0.78 22.25
C GLU A 5 -8.15 1.12 22.87
N ARG A 6 -7.99 1.01 24.19
CA ARG A 6 -6.72 1.22 24.88
C ARG A 6 -5.98 -0.09 25.11
N THR A 7 -5.51 -0.67 24.03
CA THR A 7 -4.31 -1.54 24.01
C THR A 7 -3.96 -1.76 22.54
N GLU A 8 -3.27 -0.79 21.94
CA GLU A 8 -2.27 -1.17 20.96
C GLU A 8 -1.21 -1.97 21.72
N ASP A 9 -1.43 -3.27 21.80
CA ASP A 9 -0.41 -4.25 22.10
C ASP A 9 0.70 -4.03 21.07
N SER A 10 1.75 -3.32 21.48
CA SER A 10 3.03 -3.34 20.79
C SER A 10 3.48 -4.78 20.80
N GLY A 11 3.08 -5.53 19.76
CA GLY A 11 3.24 -6.97 19.63
C GLY A 11 4.70 -7.41 19.48
N GLU A 12 5.53 -7.07 20.46
CA GLU A 12 6.84 -7.67 20.70
C GLU A 12 6.63 -9.03 21.36
N THR A 13 6.08 -9.97 20.59
CA THR A 13 6.38 -11.38 20.83
C THR A 13 7.83 -11.60 20.42
N SER A 14 8.70 -11.71 21.43
CA SER A 14 10.12 -12.05 21.26
C SER A 14 10.28 -13.42 20.60
N ILE A 15 11.31 -13.57 19.77
CA ILE A 15 11.70 -14.89 19.27
C ILE A 15 12.18 -15.69 20.50
N PRO A 16 11.79 -16.97 20.65
CA PRO A 16 12.31 -17.79 21.73
C PRO A 16 13.85 -17.83 21.68
N GLY A 17 14.50 -17.14 22.61
CA GLY A 17 15.96 -17.12 22.77
C GLY A 17 16.70 -15.91 22.19
N SER A 18 16.04 -14.94 21.54
CA SER A 18 16.69 -13.70 21.09
C SER A 18 16.56 -12.59 22.13
N THR A 19 17.62 -11.83 22.36
CA THR A 19 17.52 -10.58 23.14
C THR A 19 16.86 -9.47 22.31
N PRO A 20 16.21 -8.46 22.93
CA PRO A 20 15.67 -7.30 22.22
C PRO A 20 16.71 -6.57 21.34
N GLU A 21 17.99 -6.62 21.71
CA GLU A 21 19.11 -6.04 20.96
C GLU A 21 19.38 -6.77 19.63
N GLU A 22 19.29 -8.11 19.61
CA GLU A 22 19.49 -8.91 18.40
C GLU A 22 18.34 -8.71 17.39
N LEU A 23 17.10 -8.68 17.89
CA LEU A 23 15.88 -8.49 17.09
C LEU A 23 15.88 -7.17 16.31
N LEU A 24 16.43 -6.11 16.89
CA LEU A 24 16.42 -4.79 16.27
C LEU A 24 17.48 -4.65 15.16
N ILE A 25 18.70 -5.09 15.45
CA ILE A 25 19.78 -5.18 14.44
C ILE A 25 19.29 -6.03 13.27
N ASP A 26 18.49 -7.06 13.55
CA ASP A 26 17.86 -7.87 12.53
C ASP A 26 16.86 -7.10 11.67
N GLU A 27 15.95 -6.29 12.22
CA GLU A 27 14.97 -5.54 11.39
C GLU A 27 15.65 -4.55 10.43
N HIS A 28 16.73 -3.87 10.87
CA HIS A 28 17.51 -3.00 9.97
C HIS A 28 18.22 -3.80 8.88
N ARG A 29 18.81 -4.94 9.25
CA ARG A 29 19.48 -5.85 8.30
C ARG A 29 18.49 -6.44 7.32
N ILE A 30 17.30 -6.82 7.77
CA ILE A 30 16.21 -7.36 6.95
C ILE A 30 15.77 -6.30 5.93
N ALA A 31 15.46 -5.07 6.38
CA ALA A 31 15.03 -4.00 5.49
C ALA A 31 16.11 -3.66 4.44
N ASN A 32 17.38 -3.53 4.84
CA ASN A 32 18.48 -3.29 3.90
C ASN A 32 18.68 -4.43 2.92
N ALA A 33 18.56 -5.69 3.34
CA ALA A 33 18.67 -6.83 2.44
C ALA A 33 17.56 -6.83 1.37
N TYR A 34 16.34 -6.45 1.73
CA TYR A 34 15.26 -6.25 0.76
C TYR A 34 15.53 -5.09 -0.18
N ILE A 35 16.02 -3.95 0.33
CA ILE A 35 16.39 -2.79 -0.49
C ILE A 35 17.46 -3.15 -1.52
N GLU A 36 18.53 -3.84 -1.11
CA GLU A 36 19.57 -4.29 -2.03
C GLU A 36 19.05 -5.28 -3.06
N ALA A 37 18.21 -6.24 -2.64
CA ALA A 37 17.60 -7.19 -3.58
C ALA A 37 16.73 -6.48 -4.64
N LEU A 38 15.94 -5.47 -4.24
CA LEU A 38 15.12 -4.68 -5.17
C LEU A 38 15.95 -3.87 -6.18
N LYS A 39 17.14 -3.39 -5.80
CA LYS A 39 18.02 -2.68 -6.74
C LYS A 39 18.52 -3.57 -7.88
N HIS A 40 18.59 -4.87 -7.64
CA HIS A 40 19.09 -5.87 -8.58
C HIS A 40 18.00 -6.77 -9.16
N ALA A 41 16.72 -6.45 -8.94
CA ALA A 41 15.59 -7.24 -9.41
C ALA A 41 15.65 -7.52 -10.91
N SER A 42 15.25 -8.73 -11.30
CA SER A 42 15.11 -9.18 -12.68
C SER A 42 13.85 -10.02 -12.86
N LEU A 43 13.25 -9.97 -14.06
CA LEU A 43 12.07 -10.79 -14.39
C LEU A 43 12.38 -12.29 -14.35
N ASP A 44 13.64 -12.67 -14.59
CA ASP A 44 14.08 -14.07 -14.55
C ASP A 44 14.03 -14.68 -13.13
N ASP A 45 14.04 -13.85 -12.07
CA ASP A 45 14.05 -14.31 -10.67
C ASP A 45 12.66 -14.63 -10.11
N GLU A 46 11.59 -14.37 -10.87
CA GLU A 46 10.21 -14.30 -10.34
C GLU A 46 9.42 -15.60 -10.43
N ASN A 47 10.01 -16.66 -11.02
CA ASN A 47 9.32 -17.92 -11.32
C ASN A 47 7.99 -17.70 -12.08
N LEU A 48 7.94 -16.70 -12.96
CA LEU A 48 6.78 -16.48 -13.83
C LEU A 48 6.57 -17.68 -14.77
N PRO A 49 5.33 -18.03 -15.11
CA PRO A 49 5.08 -18.98 -16.18
C PRO A 49 5.78 -18.53 -17.47
N PRO A 50 6.46 -19.43 -18.22
CA PRO A 50 7.24 -19.06 -19.40
C PRO A 50 6.44 -18.26 -20.43
N GLU A 51 5.17 -18.61 -20.66
CA GLU A 51 4.30 -17.85 -21.58
C GLU A 51 3.99 -16.42 -21.10
N VAL A 52 3.96 -16.20 -19.78
CA VAL A 52 3.72 -14.87 -19.19
C VAL A 52 4.98 -14.02 -19.34
N LEU A 53 6.16 -14.60 -19.07
CA LEU A 53 7.44 -13.92 -19.25
C LEU A 53 7.67 -13.54 -20.73
N GLU A 54 7.45 -14.47 -21.66
CA GLU A 54 7.56 -14.20 -23.10
C GLU A 54 6.65 -13.03 -23.51
N ARG A 55 5.39 -13.04 -23.07
CA ARG A 55 4.44 -11.97 -23.39
C ARG A 55 4.83 -10.63 -22.77
N LEU A 56 5.37 -10.66 -21.55
CA LEU A 56 5.81 -9.47 -20.85
C LEU A 56 6.94 -8.77 -21.62
N GLN A 57 7.90 -9.55 -22.14
CA GLN A 57 9.02 -9.07 -22.94
C GLN A 57 8.64 -8.74 -24.40
N TYR A 58 7.67 -9.48 -24.97
CA TYR A 58 7.27 -9.37 -26.37
C TYR A 58 5.74 -9.26 -26.51
N PRO A 59 5.15 -8.12 -26.11
CA PRO A 59 3.70 -7.92 -26.17
C PRO A 59 3.20 -7.96 -27.61
N ARG A 60 1.98 -8.47 -27.78
CA ARG A 60 1.29 -8.56 -29.07
C ARG A 60 -0.10 -7.98 -28.94
N ALA A 61 -0.72 -7.69 -30.09
CA ALA A 61 -2.14 -7.38 -30.12
C ALA A 61 -2.93 -8.51 -29.44
N PRO A 62 -3.92 -8.21 -28.59
CA PRO A 62 -4.77 -9.23 -28.02
C PRO A 62 -5.40 -10.11 -29.12
N PRO A 63 -5.50 -11.43 -28.91
CA PRO A 63 -6.10 -12.31 -29.90
C PRO A 63 -7.55 -11.92 -30.15
N LYS A 64 -8.00 -11.99 -31.41
CA LYS A 64 -9.42 -11.90 -31.71
C LYS A 64 -10.12 -13.13 -31.14
N MET A 65 -11.22 -12.90 -30.43
CA MET A 65 -12.11 -13.96 -29.96
C MET A 65 -13.29 -14.01 -30.92
N ASP A 66 -13.24 -14.96 -31.84
CA ASP A 66 -14.28 -15.14 -32.86
C ASP A 66 -15.15 -16.38 -32.60
N ASP A 67 -14.71 -17.27 -31.69
CA ASP A 67 -15.42 -18.50 -31.31
C ASP A 67 -16.62 -18.22 -30.39
N PRO A 68 -17.87 -18.46 -30.83
CA PRO A 68 -19.07 -18.17 -30.06
C PRO A 68 -19.14 -18.91 -28.72
N ASP A 69 -18.70 -20.15 -28.68
CA ASP A 69 -18.76 -21.01 -27.48
C ASP A 69 -17.81 -20.52 -26.40
N THR A 70 -16.59 -20.13 -26.79
CA THR A 70 -15.63 -19.47 -25.88
C THR A 70 -16.20 -18.15 -25.35
N ILE A 71 -16.81 -17.32 -26.21
CA ILE A 71 -17.43 -16.05 -25.79
C ILE A 71 -18.57 -16.32 -24.80
N MET A 72 -19.42 -17.30 -25.08
CA MET A 72 -20.51 -17.68 -24.18
C MET A 72 -19.98 -18.17 -22.83
N SER A 73 -18.99 -19.06 -22.85
CA SER A 73 -18.36 -19.60 -21.64
C SER A 73 -17.77 -18.49 -20.76
N LEU A 74 -17.06 -17.53 -21.37
CA LEU A 74 -16.52 -16.35 -20.70
C LEU A 74 -17.62 -15.45 -20.13
N ARG A 75 -18.70 -15.21 -20.89
CA ARG A 75 -19.83 -14.39 -20.42
C ARG A 75 -20.51 -15.03 -19.21
N LEU A 76 -20.79 -16.33 -19.26
CA LEU A 76 -21.39 -17.06 -18.14
C LEU A 76 -20.56 -16.92 -16.87
N TYR A 77 -19.23 -17.08 -17.00
CA TYR A 77 -18.30 -16.96 -15.89
C TYR A 77 -18.23 -15.52 -15.35
N LEU A 78 -18.05 -14.52 -16.22
CA LEU A 78 -17.88 -13.12 -15.82
C LEU A 78 -19.17 -12.48 -15.28
N SER A 79 -20.35 -12.95 -15.73
CA SER A 79 -21.64 -12.50 -15.21
C SER A 79 -21.96 -13.04 -13.81
N SER A 80 -21.21 -14.03 -13.33
CA SER A 80 -21.50 -14.74 -12.08
C SER A 80 -20.26 -14.81 -11.17
N PRO A 81 -19.82 -13.68 -10.58
CA PRO A 81 -18.53 -13.58 -9.89
C PRO A 81 -18.36 -14.49 -8.67
N ASN A 82 -19.45 -15.04 -8.13
CA ASN A 82 -19.44 -15.94 -6.96
C ASN A 82 -19.95 -17.36 -7.31
N ILE A 83 -19.97 -17.74 -8.60
CA ILE A 83 -20.46 -19.06 -8.99
C ILE A 83 -19.52 -20.17 -8.52
N SER A 84 -20.07 -21.25 -7.98
CA SER A 84 -19.29 -22.44 -7.64
C SER A 84 -18.91 -23.21 -8.89
N VAL A 85 -17.88 -24.06 -8.81
CA VAL A 85 -17.46 -24.92 -9.92
C VAL A 85 -18.60 -25.83 -10.36
N GLU A 86 -19.30 -26.42 -9.39
CA GLU A 86 -20.43 -27.32 -9.62
C GLU A 86 -21.59 -26.59 -10.29
N CYS A 87 -21.92 -25.39 -9.82
CA CYS A 87 -23.01 -24.58 -10.38
C CYS A 87 -22.68 -24.14 -11.82
N TYR A 88 -21.44 -23.73 -12.08
CA TYR A 88 -21.00 -23.36 -13.42
C TYR A 88 -21.11 -24.54 -14.39
N ASN A 89 -20.58 -25.70 -14.00
CA ASN A 89 -20.63 -26.91 -14.82
C ASN A 89 -22.07 -27.38 -15.05
N ALA A 90 -22.95 -27.30 -14.05
CA ALA A 90 -24.37 -27.63 -14.21
C ALA A 90 -25.08 -26.70 -15.19
N ILE A 91 -24.74 -25.40 -15.23
CA ILE A 91 -25.26 -24.46 -16.24
C ILE A 91 -24.76 -24.87 -17.63
N CYS A 92 -23.47 -25.18 -17.78
CA CYS A 92 -22.92 -25.64 -19.05
C CYS A 92 -23.62 -26.91 -19.54
N GLU A 93 -23.85 -27.89 -18.66
CA GLU A 93 -24.60 -29.11 -18.97
C GLU A 93 -26.04 -28.82 -19.41
N ALA A 94 -26.73 -27.89 -18.73
CA ALA A 94 -28.09 -27.51 -19.10
C ALA A 94 -28.16 -26.80 -20.46
N VAL A 95 -27.15 -25.98 -20.80
CA VAL A 95 -27.04 -25.36 -22.13
C VAL A 95 -26.79 -26.43 -23.19
N CYS A 96 -25.79 -27.29 -23.00
CA CYS A 96 -25.48 -28.38 -23.94
C CYS A 96 -26.64 -29.38 -24.08
N PHE A 97 -27.48 -29.55 -23.07
CA PHE A 97 -28.70 -30.35 -23.19
C PHE A 97 -29.69 -29.75 -24.20
N ARG A 98 -29.82 -28.42 -24.22
CA ARG A 98 -30.70 -27.71 -25.17
C ARG A 98 -30.03 -27.49 -26.54
N HIS A 99 -28.71 -27.38 -26.56
CA HIS A 99 -27.85 -27.12 -27.72
C HIS A 99 -26.69 -28.14 -27.75
N PRO A 100 -26.92 -29.38 -28.19
CA PRO A 100 -25.91 -30.44 -28.16
C PRO A 100 -24.67 -30.17 -29.04
N GLU A 101 -24.79 -29.24 -29.98
CA GLU A 101 -23.72 -28.76 -30.86
C GLU A 101 -22.71 -27.83 -30.16
N ASP A 102 -23.10 -27.18 -29.05
CA ASP A 102 -22.27 -26.21 -28.33
C ASP A 102 -21.19 -26.93 -27.51
N SER A 103 -19.95 -26.46 -27.60
CA SER A 103 -18.80 -26.96 -26.85
C SER A 103 -18.30 -25.95 -25.82
N LEU A 104 -19.09 -25.74 -24.76
CA LEU A 104 -18.73 -24.83 -23.69
C LEU A 104 -17.50 -25.29 -22.90
N LEU A 105 -16.65 -24.34 -22.53
CA LEU A 105 -15.47 -24.57 -21.71
C LEU A 105 -15.87 -24.90 -20.27
N SER A 106 -15.21 -25.87 -19.66
CA SER A 106 -15.30 -26.12 -18.21
C SER A 106 -14.76 -24.93 -17.40
N PHE A 107 -15.09 -24.87 -16.11
CA PHE A 107 -14.63 -23.81 -15.21
C PHE A 107 -13.10 -23.57 -15.26
N ASP A 108 -12.30 -24.64 -15.25
CA ASP A 108 -10.84 -24.55 -15.31
C ASP A 108 -10.35 -24.08 -16.68
N GLN A 109 -10.98 -24.56 -17.76
CA GLN A 109 -10.66 -24.13 -19.12
C GLN A 109 -10.99 -22.65 -19.32
N VAL A 110 -12.09 -22.13 -18.78
CA VAL A 110 -12.41 -20.71 -18.83
C VAL A 110 -11.38 -19.87 -18.08
N LYS A 111 -10.97 -20.29 -16.88
CA LYS A 111 -9.92 -19.57 -16.13
C LYS A 111 -8.59 -19.56 -16.87
N LYS A 112 -8.19 -20.69 -17.46
CA LYS A 112 -6.99 -20.79 -18.30
C LYS A 112 -7.12 -19.90 -19.53
N LYS A 113 -8.28 -19.88 -20.18
CA LYS A 113 -8.53 -19.03 -21.36
C LYS A 113 -8.50 -17.55 -21.00
N LEU A 114 -9.06 -17.16 -19.85
CA LEU A 114 -9.00 -15.78 -19.35
C LEU A 114 -7.55 -15.34 -19.08
N ALA A 115 -6.73 -16.20 -18.47
CA ALA A 115 -5.30 -15.94 -18.29
C ALA A 115 -4.56 -15.86 -19.63
N GLU A 116 -4.88 -16.73 -20.60
CA GLU A 116 -4.33 -16.70 -21.95
C GLU A 116 -4.69 -15.42 -22.70
N ILE A 117 -5.89 -14.87 -22.52
CA ILE A 117 -6.32 -13.63 -23.19
C ILE A 117 -5.68 -12.40 -22.54
N THR A 118 -5.70 -12.35 -21.20
CA THR A 118 -5.28 -11.15 -20.46
C THR A 118 -3.79 -11.13 -20.15
N GLY A 119 -3.13 -12.29 -20.11
CA GLY A 119 -1.79 -12.47 -19.56
C GLY A 119 -1.71 -12.37 -18.04
N VAL A 120 -2.81 -12.05 -17.36
CA VAL A 120 -2.84 -11.83 -15.92
C VAL A 120 -2.93 -13.16 -15.19
N VAL A 121 -1.96 -13.40 -14.32
CA VAL A 121 -1.87 -14.60 -13.48
C VAL A 121 -1.79 -14.21 -12.00
N SER A 122 -2.00 -15.20 -11.13
CA SER A 122 -1.78 -15.06 -9.70
C SER A 122 -0.59 -15.94 -9.30
N LEU A 123 0.35 -15.35 -8.58
CA LEU A 123 1.53 -16.03 -8.04
C LEU A 123 1.24 -16.42 -6.58
N PRO A 124 1.07 -17.72 -6.28
CA PRO A 124 0.99 -18.19 -4.91
C PRO A 124 2.38 -18.14 -4.27
N VAL A 125 2.48 -17.57 -3.09
CA VAL A 125 3.74 -17.41 -2.36
C VAL A 125 3.58 -17.90 -0.94
N ASP A 126 4.51 -18.76 -0.51
CA ASP A 126 4.50 -19.34 0.83
C ASP A 126 4.56 -18.27 1.92
N MET A 127 3.77 -18.45 2.97
CA MET A 127 3.81 -17.60 4.15
C MET A 127 3.73 -18.38 5.45
N CYS A 128 4.14 -17.74 6.54
CA CYS A 128 3.94 -18.27 7.87
C CYS A 128 2.44 -18.40 8.19
N PRO A 129 1.98 -19.52 8.79
CA PRO A 129 0.56 -19.70 9.16
C PRO A 129 0.08 -18.75 10.26
N LYS A 130 1.00 -18.07 10.97
CA LYS A 130 0.71 -17.00 11.94
C LYS A 130 0.91 -15.60 11.33
N SER A 131 0.97 -15.51 10.00
CA SER A 131 1.16 -14.27 9.23
C SER A 131 2.41 -13.47 9.61
N CYS A 132 3.44 -14.09 10.21
CA CYS A 132 4.60 -13.33 10.66
C CYS A 132 5.43 -12.75 9.49
N HIS A 133 5.79 -13.57 8.50
CA HIS A 133 6.45 -13.12 7.26
C HIS A 133 6.08 -14.04 6.09
N ALA A 134 6.27 -13.52 4.88
CA ALA A 134 6.33 -14.30 3.66
C ALA A 134 7.71 -14.98 3.53
N TYR A 135 7.79 -16.14 2.91
CA TYR A 135 9.07 -16.79 2.60
C TYR A 135 9.61 -16.27 1.27
N THR A 136 10.04 -15.01 1.28
CA THR A 136 10.46 -14.24 0.10
C THR A 136 11.80 -13.54 0.33
N GLY A 137 12.42 -13.11 -0.78
CA GLY A 137 13.66 -12.34 -0.76
C GLY A 137 14.84 -13.09 -0.14
N PRO A 138 15.95 -12.38 0.10
CA PRO A 138 17.22 -13.01 0.47
C PRO A 138 17.23 -13.59 1.88
N ILE A 139 16.44 -13.03 2.82
CA ILE A 139 16.46 -13.44 4.22
C ILE A 139 15.47 -14.58 4.49
N PHE A 140 14.20 -14.40 4.11
CA PHE A 140 13.16 -15.37 4.47
C PHE A 140 12.93 -16.44 3.40
N GLY A 141 13.25 -16.17 2.13
CA GLY A 141 13.10 -17.10 1.01
C GLY A 141 13.69 -18.49 1.26
N PRO A 142 14.95 -18.59 1.75
CA PRO A 142 15.61 -19.87 2.00
C PRO A 142 15.09 -20.65 3.22
N LEU A 143 14.27 -20.03 4.09
CA LEU A 143 13.89 -20.63 5.36
C LEU A 143 12.83 -21.73 5.20
N THR A 144 12.91 -22.74 6.06
CA THR A 144 11.94 -23.84 6.17
C THR A 144 11.07 -23.76 7.44
N LYS A 145 11.38 -22.81 8.33
CA LYS A 145 10.62 -22.47 9.54
C LYS A 145 10.54 -20.97 9.65
N CYS A 146 9.48 -20.48 10.30
CA CYS A 146 9.28 -19.06 10.47
C CYS A 146 10.36 -18.47 11.40
N TYR A 147 10.96 -17.37 10.98
CA TYR A 147 11.94 -16.62 11.75
C TYR A 147 11.40 -16.20 13.13
N TYR A 148 10.16 -15.70 13.16
CA TYR A 148 9.59 -15.10 14.37
C TYR A 148 8.97 -16.11 15.34
N CYS A 149 8.25 -17.12 14.83
CA CYS A 149 7.44 -18.00 15.67
C CYS A 149 7.83 -19.49 15.59
N GLY A 150 8.83 -19.84 14.78
CA GLY A 150 9.33 -21.21 14.66
C GLY A 150 8.42 -22.21 13.94
N GLU A 151 7.20 -21.81 13.56
CA GLU A 151 6.26 -22.67 12.84
C GLU A 151 6.87 -23.19 11.53
N PRO A 152 6.72 -24.49 11.20
CA PRO A 152 7.22 -25.03 9.94
C PRO A 152 6.51 -24.39 8.74
N ARG A 153 7.28 -24.12 7.68
CA ARG A 153 6.79 -23.63 6.37
C ARG A 153 5.89 -24.65 5.69
N TYR A 154 6.32 -25.91 5.71
CA TYR A 154 5.67 -27.01 5.00
C TYR A 154 4.82 -27.87 5.94
N ASP A 155 3.80 -28.51 5.36
CA ASP A 155 2.94 -29.46 6.06
C ASP A 155 3.77 -30.67 6.53
N PRO A 156 3.90 -30.88 7.86
CA PRO A 156 4.72 -31.97 8.39
C PRO A 156 4.23 -33.35 7.96
N LEU A 157 2.92 -33.56 7.84
CA LEU A 157 2.34 -34.87 7.49
C LEU A 157 2.66 -35.23 6.04
N VAL A 158 2.56 -34.27 5.12
CA VAL A 158 2.93 -34.50 3.72
C VAL A 158 4.43 -34.70 3.56
N LEU A 159 5.22 -33.91 4.30
CA LEU A 159 6.67 -34.01 4.24
C LEU A 159 7.13 -35.38 4.75
N GLU A 160 6.56 -35.87 5.85
CA GLU A 160 6.85 -37.20 6.41
C GLU A 160 6.37 -38.32 5.49
N ALA A 161 5.10 -38.29 5.05
CA ALA A 161 4.52 -39.33 4.21
C ALA A 161 5.23 -39.49 2.85
N THR A 162 5.87 -38.43 2.36
CA THR A 162 6.61 -38.45 1.08
C THR A 162 8.12 -38.57 1.25
N GLY A 163 8.62 -38.73 2.47
CA GLY A 163 10.05 -38.77 2.76
C GLY A 163 10.79 -37.51 2.31
N GLY A 164 10.15 -36.35 2.41
CA GLY A 164 10.70 -35.04 2.05
C GLY A 164 10.57 -34.66 0.56
N LYS A 165 9.98 -35.51 -0.28
CA LYS A 165 9.86 -35.27 -1.73
C LYS A 165 8.86 -34.17 -2.07
N VAL A 166 7.74 -34.10 -1.35
CA VAL A 166 6.70 -33.10 -1.60
C VAL A 166 6.73 -32.05 -0.49
N LYS A 167 7.02 -30.80 -0.87
CA LYS A 167 7.02 -29.65 0.03
C LYS A 167 5.74 -28.85 -0.18
N ARG A 168 4.66 -29.27 0.48
CA ARG A 168 3.39 -28.53 0.46
C ARG A 168 3.44 -27.39 1.49
N PRO A 169 3.35 -26.11 1.09
CA PRO A 169 3.27 -25.01 2.06
C PRO A 169 2.00 -25.13 2.92
N ARG A 170 2.10 -24.75 4.19
CA ARG A 170 0.93 -24.74 5.10
C ARG A 170 -0.03 -23.61 4.79
N GLN A 171 0.48 -22.51 4.26
CA GLN A 171 -0.30 -21.34 3.90
C GLN A 171 0.41 -20.56 2.80
N VAL A 172 -0.38 -19.93 1.92
CA VAL A 172 0.10 -19.06 0.86
C VAL A 172 -0.67 -17.74 0.88
N PHE A 173 -0.04 -16.69 0.38
CA PHE A 173 -0.72 -15.47 -0.07
C PHE A 173 -0.58 -15.36 -1.59
N HIS A 174 -1.34 -14.46 -2.20
CA HIS A 174 -1.37 -14.30 -3.64
C HIS A 174 -0.92 -12.90 -4.04
N THR A 175 -0.02 -12.82 -5.02
CA THR A 175 0.38 -11.58 -5.68
C THR A 175 -0.01 -11.64 -7.16
N MET A 176 -0.56 -10.54 -7.68
CA MET A 176 -0.89 -10.40 -9.09
C MET A 176 0.16 -9.46 -9.70
N PRO A 177 1.01 -9.94 -10.64
CA PRO A 177 2.06 -9.12 -11.24
C PRO A 177 1.49 -7.90 -11.94
N LEU A 178 2.14 -6.75 -11.77
CA LEU A 178 1.69 -5.47 -12.30
C LEU A 178 1.81 -5.39 -13.83
N GLY A 179 2.90 -5.90 -14.41
CA GLY A 179 3.21 -5.78 -15.83
C GLY A 179 2.12 -6.31 -16.76
N PRO A 180 1.65 -7.57 -16.59
CA PRO A 180 0.56 -8.10 -17.39
C PRO A 180 -0.74 -7.31 -17.26
N GLN A 181 -1.03 -6.75 -16.07
CA GLN A 181 -2.22 -5.92 -15.86
C GLN A 181 -2.14 -4.60 -16.64
N LEU A 182 -0.97 -3.97 -16.68
CA LEU A 182 -0.72 -2.76 -17.47
C LEU A 182 -0.80 -3.04 -18.97
N GLN A 183 -0.20 -4.15 -19.43
CA GLN A 183 -0.31 -4.60 -20.83
C GLN A 183 -1.77 -4.85 -21.24
N ALA A 184 -2.56 -5.49 -20.38
CA ALA A 184 -3.99 -5.72 -20.63
C ALA A 184 -4.78 -4.39 -20.71
N GLN A 185 -4.48 -3.44 -19.82
CA GLN A 185 -5.10 -2.11 -19.81
C GLN A 185 -4.77 -1.33 -21.09
N ARG A 186 -3.52 -1.33 -21.56
CA ARG A 186 -3.11 -0.59 -22.77
C ARG A 186 -3.48 -1.33 -24.08
N GLY A 187 -3.72 -2.64 -23.99
CA GLY A 187 -3.96 -3.50 -25.13
C GLY A 187 -5.33 -3.36 -25.81
N THR A 188 -6.29 -2.65 -25.21
CA THR A 188 -7.63 -2.41 -25.77
C THR A 188 -7.82 -0.95 -26.20
N PRO A 189 -8.63 -0.64 -27.24
CA PRO A 189 -8.91 0.74 -27.63
C PRO A 189 -9.48 1.58 -26.49
N GLU A 190 -10.39 1.01 -25.70
CA GLU A 190 -11.00 1.67 -24.55
C GLU A 190 -9.96 1.96 -23.46
N GLY A 191 -9.16 0.96 -23.10
CA GLY A 191 -8.18 1.11 -22.04
C GLY A 191 -7.01 2.03 -22.42
N ALA A 192 -6.56 1.99 -23.67
CA ALA A 192 -5.58 2.93 -24.22
C ALA A 192 -6.13 4.37 -24.29
N THR A 193 -7.40 4.55 -24.67
CA THR A 193 -8.06 5.86 -24.63
C THR A 193 -8.11 6.41 -23.22
N ASP A 194 -8.46 5.57 -22.24
CA ASP A 194 -8.55 6.00 -20.85
C ASP A 194 -7.19 6.44 -20.28
N MET A 195 -6.10 5.83 -20.73
CA MET A 195 -4.74 6.20 -20.32
C MET A 195 -4.25 7.54 -20.90
N LEU A 196 -4.91 8.09 -21.93
CA LEU A 196 -4.56 9.40 -22.50
C LEU A 196 -4.80 10.55 -21.52
N TYR A 197 -5.60 10.34 -20.47
CA TYR A 197 -5.88 11.37 -19.48
C TYR A 197 -4.59 11.94 -18.85
N LEU A 198 -3.56 11.11 -18.61
CA LEU A 198 -2.25 11.59 -18.14
C LEU A 198 -1.67 12.65 -19.09
N GLN A 199 -1.56 12.28 -20.36
CA GLN A 199 -0.88 13.05 -21.39
C GLN A 199 -1.64 14.35 -21.67
N GLU A 200 -2.96 14.26 -21.83
CA GLU A 200 -3.84 15.40 -22.11
C GLU A 200 -3.84 16.41 -20.95
N THR A 201 -3.99 15.91 -19.72
CA THR A 201 -3.99 16.76 -18.52
C THR A 201 -2.64 17.42 -18.31
N THR A 202 -1.54 16.67 -18.48
CA THR A 202 -0.18 17.21 -18.36
C THR A 202 0.10 18.31 -19.39
N LYS A 203 -0.33 18.11 -20.65
CA LYS A 203 -0.24 19.16 -21.68
C LYS A 203 -1.02 20.41 -21.27
N SER A 204 -2.25 20.25 -20.78
CA SER A 204 -3.07 21.37 -20.31
C SER A 204 -2.41 22.15 -19.16
N ILE A 205 -1.84 21.43 -18.18
CA ILE A 205 -1.13 22.02 -17.04
C ILE A 205 0.07 22.86 -17.52
N PHE A 206 0.88 22.34 -18.46
CA PHE A 206 2.04 23.09 -18.95
C PHE A 206 1.67 24.28 -19.84
N VAL A 207 0.55 24.22 -20.58
CA VAL A 207 0.00 25.40 -21.26
C VAL A 207 -0.39 26.48 -20.25
N GLU A 208 -1.11 26.11 -19.19
CA GLU A 208 -1.50 27.05 -18.12
C GLU A 208 -0.28 27.66 -17.43
N LEU A 209 0.69 26.84 -17.02
CA LEU A 209 1.94 27.31 -16.41
C LEU A 209 2.73 28.24 -17.32
N LYS A 210 2.76 27.98 -18.63
CA LYS A 210 3.43 28.86 -19.61
C LYS A 210 2.74 30.23 -19.71
N GLN A 211 1.41 30.25 -19.71
CA GLN A 211 0.60 31.46 -19.88
C GLN A 211 0.49 32.28 -18.60
N LYS A 212 0.18 31.66 -17.47
CA LYS A 212 -0.16 32.31 -16.20
C LYS A 212 0.98 32.35 -15.19
N LYS A 213 2.07 31.60 -15.42
CA LYS A 213 3.20 31.40 -14.47
C LYS A 213 2.83 30.71 -13.16
N LYS A 214 1.56 30.37 -12.95
CA LYS A 214 1.02 29.65 -11.79
C LYS A 214 -0.15 28.78 -12.22
N ILE A 215 -0.43 27.74 -11.42
CA ILE A 215 -1.68 26.98 -11.47
C ILE A 215 -2.64 27.64 -10.50
N GLU A 216 -3.83 28.00 -10.97
CA GLU A 216 -4.83 28.67 -10.11
C GLU A 216 -5.70 27.69 -9.33
N VAL A 217 -6.04 26.55 -9.95
CA VAL A 217 -6.95 25.55 -9.38
C VAL A 217 -6.36 24.17 -9.54
N TYR A 218 -6.18 23.48 -8.41
CA TYR A 218 -5.75 22.09 -8.38
C TYR A 218 -6.97 21.19 -8.51
N LYS A 219 -7.00 20.35 -9.55
CA LYS A 219 -8.15 19.46 -9.84
C LYS A 219 -7.85 17.98 -9.61
N ASP A 220 -6.57 17.62 -9.60
CA ASP A 220 -6.10 16.25 -9.49
C ASP A 220 -4.65 16.21 -8.99
N ALA A 221 -4.15 15.03 -8.61
CA ALA A 221 -2.77 14.79 -8.19
C ALA A 221 -1.73 15.27 -9.22
N LEU A 222 -2.06 15.23 -10.51
CA LEU A 222 -1.18 15.67 -11.60
C LEU A 222 -0.84 17.17 -11.55
N TYR A 223 -1.64 17.99 -10.85
CA TYR A 223 -1.37 19.42 -10.67
C TYR A 223 -0.27 19.69 -9.63
N GLY A 224 0.14 18.67 -8.88
CA GLY A 224 1.21 18.79 -7.88
C GLY A 224 2.55 19.14 -8.53
N THR A 225 3.30 20.03 -7.87
CA THR A 225 4.63 20.46 -8.32
C THR A 225 5.60 19.28 -8.49
N LYS A 226 5.55 18.31 -7.57
CA LYS A 226 6.39 17.11 -7.59
C LYS A 226 6.19 16.26 -8.85
N TYR A 227 4.94 16.07 -9.27
CA TYR A 227 4.63 15.40 -10.54
C TYR A 227 5.12 16.22 -11.74
N CYS A 228 4.81 17.52 -11.76
CA CYS A 228 5.21 18.40 -12.85
C CYS A 228 6.74 18.44 -13.03
N ASP A 229 7.48 18.45 -11.93
CA ASP A 229 8.95 18.43 -11.95
C ASP A 229 9.48 17.08 -12.45
N ALA A 230 8.88 15.96 -12.04
CA ALA A 230 9.26 14.64 -12.54
C ALA A 230 9.10 14.52 -14.06
N VAL A 231 8.00 15.05 -14.62
CA VAL A 231 7.80 15.11 -16.08
C VAL A 231 8.84 16.03 -16.75
N LYS A 232 9.07 17.25 -16.21
CA LYS A 232 10.05 18.20 -16.77
C LYS A 232 11.47 17.64 -16.76
N ASN A 233 11.81 16.87 -15.73
CA ASN A 233 13.13 16.25 -15.57
C ASN A 233 13.28 14.96 -16.40
N GLY A 234 12.28 14.58 -17.21
CA GLY A 234 12.32 13.38 -18.03
C GLY A 234 12.23 12.07 -17.24
N GLN A 235 11.76 12.11 -15.98
CA GLN A 235 11.55 10.93 -15.15
C GLN A 235 10.23 10.21 -15.47
N ILE A 236 9.30 10.92 -16.11
CA ILE A 236 8.00 10.41 -16.56
C ILE A 236 7.84 10.82 -18.02
N SER A 237 7.70 9.84 -18.90
CA SER A 237 7.41 10.00 -20.32
C SER A 237 5.90 10.04 -20.58
N GLU A 238 5.49 10.44 -21.78
CA GLU A 238 4.06 10.59 -22.11
C GLU A 238 3.25 9.29 -22.05
N ASP A 239 3.90 8.16 -22.28
CA ASP A 239 3.28 6.84 -22.33
C ASP A 239 3.46 6.04 -21.04
N ASP A 240 4.26 6.53 -20.10
CA ASP A 240 4.64 5.80 -18.89
C ASP A 240 3.43 5.60 -17.97
N PRO A 241 3.22 4.37 -17.44
CA PRO A 241 2.31 4.14 -16.35
C PRO A 241 2.76 4.88 -15.09
N VAL A 242 1.89 5.68 -14.49
CA VAL A 242 2.15 6.40 -13.25
C VAL A 242 1.29 5.80 -12.14
N LEU A 243 1.95 5.23 -11.14
CA LEU A 243 1.37 4.32 -10.17
C LEU A 243 1.20 4.98 -8.81
N VAL A 244 0.10 4.63 -8.14
CA VAL A 244 -0.07 4.79 -6.70
C VAL A 244 -0.26 3.39 -6.10
N LEU A 245 0.62 3.00 -5.19
CA LEU A 245 0.39 1.84 -4.34
C LEU A 245 -0.55 2.25 -3.20
N SER A 246 -1.60 1.49 -2.94
CA SER A 246 -2.42 1.67 -1.74
C SER A 246 -2.50 0.39 -0.94
N VAL A 247 -2.40 0.49 0.38
CA VAL A 247 -2.41 -0.63 1.32
C VAL A 247 -3.49 -0.41 2.36
N ASP A 248 -4.24 -1.47 2.68
CA ASP A 248 -5.15 -1.44 3.82
C ASP A 248 -5.42 -2.84 4.39
N GLY A 249 -5.79 -2.89 5.67
CA GLY A 249 -6.33 -4.06 6.34
C GLY A 249 -7.84 -4.15 6.10
N VAL A 250 -8.31 -5.29 5.63
CA VAL A 250 -9.74 -5.57 5.42
C VAL A 250 -10.26 -6.51 6.50
N GLN A 251 -11.42 -6.18 7.04
CA GLN A 251 -12.17 -7.02 7.96
C GLN A 251 -13.26 -7.76 7.20
N LEU A 252 -13.15 -9.10 7.14
CA LEU A 252 -14.11 -9.96 6.45
C LEU A 252 -15.23 -10.44 7.40
N TYR A 253 -14.93 -10.54 8.70
CA TYR A 253 -15.81 -10.98 9.76
C TYR A 253 -15.95 -9.89 10.84
N ARG A 254 -17.18 -9.67 11.30
CA ARG A 254 -17.52 -8.59 12.25
C ARG A 254 -16.71 -8.61 13.56
N ASP A 255 -16.27 -9.77 14.02
CA ASP A 255 -15.70 -9.96 15.35
C ASP A 255 -14.18 -10.26 15.33
N LYS A 256 -13.49 -9.98 14.21
CA LYS A 256 -12.02 -10.10 14.08
C LYS A 256 -11.42 -8.78 13.60
N LYS A 257 -10.37 -8.30 14.28
CA LYS A 257 -9.58 -7.13 13.81
C LYS A 257 -8.78 -7.56 12.57
N SER A 258 -9.23 -7.12 11.39
CA SER A 258 -8.63 -7.36 10.06
C SER A 258 -8.32 -8.85 9.77
N ASP A 259 -9.08 -9.45 8.86
CA ASP A 259 -8.92 -10.86 8.47
C ASP A 259 -7.93 -11.05 7.33
N CYS A 260 -7.69 -10.00 6.54
CA CYS A 260 -6.67 -9.98 5.51
C CYS A 260 -6.13 -8.56 5.30
N TRP A 261 -4.95 -8.47 4.72
CA TRP A 261 -4.34 -7.24 4.23
C TRP A 261 -4.29 -7.30 2.71
N ILE A 262 -4.55 -6.17 2.07
CA ILE A 262 -4.55 -6.07 0.62
C ILE A 262 -3.70 -4.88 0.22
N TYR A 263 -2.93 -5.03 -0.85
CA TYR A 263 -2.37 -3.90 -1.56
C TYR A 263 -2.83 -3.89 -3.01
N ILE A 264 -3.04 -2.69 -3.53
CA ILE A 264 -3.56 -2.43 -4.87
C ILE A 264 -2.71 -1.38 -5.57
N TRP A 265 -2.80 -1.35 -6.89
CA TRP A 265 -2.24 -0.30 -7.73
C TRP A 265 -3.37 0.54 -8.33
N ILE A 266 -3.25 1.85 -8.19
CA ILE A 266 -4.12 2.84 -8.79
C ILE A 266 -3.33 3.53 -9.89
N LEU A 267 -3.93 3.65 -11.07
CA LEU A 267 -3.28 4.22 -12.24
C LEU A 267 -3.67 5.70 -12.38
N LEU A 268 -2.71 6.61 -12.19
CA LEU A 268 -2.94 8.05 -12.41
C LEU A 268 -3.16 8.39 -13.88
N ASN A 269 -2.87 7.46 -14.79
CA ASN A 269 -3.17 7.63 -16.20
C ASN A 269 -4.65 7.70 -16.53
N LEU A 270 -5.54 7.22 -15.64
CA LEU A 270 -6.98 7.26 -15.83
C LEU A 270 -7.56 8.49 -15.13
N SER A 271 -8.71 9.01 -15.55
CA SER A 271 -9.32 10.17 -14.87
C SER A 271 -9.78 9.85 -13.42
N PRO A 272 -9.93 10.85 -12.52
CA PRO A 272 -10.42 10.64 -11.15
C PRO A 272 -11.81 9.98 -11.10
N GLN A 273 -12.64 10.18 -12.12
CA GLN A 273 -13.97 9.57 -12.23
C GLN A 273 -13.90 8.06 -12.45
N LYS A 274 -12.79 7.55 -12.99
CA LYS A 274 -12.55 6.14 -13.30
C LYS A 274 -11.61 5.47 -12.29
N ARG A 275 -10.43 6.05 -12.02
CA ARG A 275 -9.32 5.36 -11.33
C ARG A 275 -9.64 4.79 -9.94
N TYR A 276 -10.64 5.35 -9.25
CA TYR A 276 -11.06 4.89 -7.92
C TYR A 276 -12.27 3.94 -7.93
N LYS A 277 -12.82 3.61 -9.11
CA LYS A 277 -13.91 2.64 -9.22
C LYS A 277 -13.32 1.24 -9.25
N LYS A 278 -13.95 0.29 -8.55
CA LYS A 278 -13.53 -1.13 -8.43
C LYS A 278 -13.04 -1.75 -9.75
N ARG A 279 -13.69 -1.43 -10.87
CA ARG A 279 -13.35 -1.92 -12.21
C ARG A 279 -11.92 -1.56 -12.67
N TYR A 280 -11.37 -0.44 -12.21
CA TYR A 280 -10.07 0.10 -12.66
C TYR A 280 -8.96 -0.07 -11.62
N ILE A 281 -9.26 -0.70 -10.49
CA ILE A 281 -8.27 -1.01 -9.47
C ILE A 281 -7.52 -2.27 -9.89
N LEU A 282 -6.19 -2.16 -9.99
CA LEU A 282 -5.33 -3.29 -10.31
C LEU A 282 -4.94 -3.97 -8.99
N PRO A 283 -5.37 -5.22 -8.74
CA PRO A 283 -4.99 -5.88 -7.51
C PRO A 283 -3.48 -6.15 -7.49
N GLY A 284 -2.85 -5.91 -6.34
CA GLY A 284 -1.42 -6.14 -6.14
C GLY A 284 -1.19 -7.43 -5.37
N GLY A 285 -1.76 -7.57 -4.17
CA GLY A 285 -1.66 -8.80 -3.39
C GLY A 285 -2.72 -8.91 -2.30
N ILE A 286 -3.04 -10.15 -1.92
CA ILE A 286 -4.03 -10.51 -0.91
C ILE A 286 -3.34 -11.40 0.12
N ILE A 287 -3.21 -10.90 1.34
CA ILE A 287 -2.42 -11.48 2.44
C ILE A 287 -3.38 -11.91 3.56
N PRO A 288 -3.54 -13.21 3.82
CA PRO A 288 -4.35 -13.66 4.94
C PRO A 288 -3.74 -13.29 6.30
N GLY A 289 -4.57 -12.73 7.20
CA GLY A 289 -4.17 -12.28 8.54
C GLY A 289 -3.32 -11.00 8.56
N LYS A 290 -3.00 -10.52 9.76
CA LYS A 290 -2.18 -9.31 9.96
C LYS A 290 -0.68 -9.63 9.84
N PRO A 291 0.05 -8.99 8.91
CA PRO A 291 1.47 -9.24 8.71
C PRO A 291 2.32 -8.66 9.86
N LYS A 292 3.27 -9.44 10.41
CA LYS A 292 4.26 -8.92 11.38
C LYS A 292 5.38 -8.16 10.66
N ASN A 293 5.98 -8.75 9.63
CA ASN A 293 6.94 -8.11 8.74
C ASN A 293 6.29 -7.88 7.37
N PHE A 294 5.79 -6.66 7.14
CA PHE A 294 5.02 -6.36 5.94
C PHE A 294 5.87 -6.27 4.66
N ASP A 295 7.11 -5.80 4.79
CA ASP A 295 8.09 -5.71 3.69
C ASP A 295 8.25 -7.04 2.96
N SER A 296 8.28 -8.17 3.70
CA SER A 296 8.37 -9.51 3.09
C SER A 296 7.20 -9.83 2.15
N TYR A 297 6.00 -9.33 2.42
CA TYR A 297 4.83 -9.55 1.57
C TYR A 297 4.81 -8.56 0.39
N LEU A 298 5.12 -7.28 0.64
CA LEU A 298 5.22 -6.27 -0.44
C LEU A 298 6.34 -6.57 -1.42
N TYR A 299 7.41 -7.24 -0.98
CA TYR A 299 8.59 -7.52 -1.78
C TYR A 299 8.25 -8.13 -3.14
N VAL A 300 7.29 -9.05 -3.23
CA VAL A 300 6.97 -9.71 -4.51
C VAL A 300 6.46 -8.71 -5.55
N GLY A 301 5.53 -7.82 -5.15
CA GLY A 301 5.00 -6.79 -6.04
C GLY A 301 6.01 -5.69 -6.35
N LEU A 302 6.82 -5.30 -5.35
CA LEU A 302 7.86 -4.29 -5.50
C LEU A 302 9.05 -4.79 -6.33
N HIS A 303 9.41 -6.05 -6.20
CA HIS A 303 10.43 -6.71 -7.01
C HIS A 303 10.02 -6.70 -8.48
N HIS A 304 8.77 -7.07 -8.76
CA HIS A 304 8.22 -7.00 -10.11
C HIS A 304 8.24 -5.59 -10.68
N LEU A 305 7.84 -4.58 -9.89
CA LEU A 305 7.98 -3.20 -10.32
C LEU A 305 9.44 -2.83 -10.61
N SER A 306 10.38 -3.18 -9.73
CA SER A 306 11.81 -2.91 -9.93
C SER A 306 12.39 -3.61 -11.16
N ALA A 307 12.01 -4.86 -11.41
CA ALA A 307 12.43 -5.61 -12.58
C ALA A 307 11.95 -4.93 -13.87
N LEU A 308 10.66 -4.55 -13.94
CA LEU A 308 10.10 -3.77 -15.05
C LEU A 308 10.79 -2.43 -15.26
N GLN A 309 11.20 -1.76 -14.18
CA GLN A 309 11.89 -0.48 -14.24
C GLN A 309 13.31 -0.58 -14.80
N ARG A 310 13.96 -1.74 -14.57
CA ARG A 310 15.34 -2.01 -14.98
C ARG A 310 15.41 -2.55 -16.40
N GLU A 311 14.49 -3.43 -16.76
CA GLU A 311 14.46 -4.10 -18.06
C GLU A 311 13.58 -3.37 -19.08
N GLY A 312 12.69 -2.49 -18.61
CA GLY A 312 11.66 -1.83 -19.42
C GLY A 312 10.35 -2.64 -19.45
N LEU A 313 9.25 -1.95 -19.76
CA LEU A 313 7.95 -2.57 -19.99
C LEU A 313 7.46 -2.21 -21.40
N PRO A 314 7.74 -3.05 -22.42
CA PRO A 314 7.08 -2.89 -23.70
C PRO A 314 5.59 -3.19 -23.56
N MET A 315 4.74 -2.41 -24.23
CA MET A 315 3.29 -2.63 -24.26
C MET A 315 2.74 -2.48 -25.69
N TRP A 316 1.80 -3.34 -26.08
CA TRP A 316 1.01 -3.10 -27.27
C TRP A 316 0.02 -1.96 -27.02
N ASP A 317 0.10 -0.90 -27.82
CA ASP A 317 -0.86 0.21 -27.80
C ASP A 317 -1.92 0.02 -28.87
N ALA A 318 -3.17 -0.17 -28.44
CA ALA A 318 -4.28 -0.41 -29.36
C ALA A 318 -4.64 0.78 -30.26
N LEU A 319 -4.39 2.01 -29.82
CA LEU A 319 -4.68 3.21 -30.60
C LEU A 319 -3.57 3.49 -31.62
N LYS A 320 -2.31 3.41 -31.18
CA LYS A 320 -1.13 3.60 -32.03
C LYS A 320 -0.87 2.37 -32.93
N LYS A 321 -1.48 1.22 -32.62
CA LYS A 321 -1.32 -0.08 -33.31
C LYS A 321 0.15 -0.50 -33.46
N LYS A 322 0.92 -0.28 -32.40
CA LYS A 322 2.34 -0.64 -32.33
C LYS A 322 2.73 -0.95 -30.90
N VAL A 323 3.86 -1.64 -30.74
CA VAL A 323 4.52 -1.74 -29.43
C VAL A 323 5.15 -0.39 -29.10
N ILE A 324 4.95 0.06 -27.87
CA ILE A 324 5.56 1.24 -27.28
C ILE A 324 6.44 0.81 -26.10
N ASP A 325 7.55 1.51 -25.94
CA ASP A 325 8.44 1.33 -24.79
C ASP A 325 7.96 2.22 -23.65
N THR A 326 7.80 1.64 -22.47
CA THR A 326 7.39 2.38 -21.27
C THR A 326 8.20 1.97 -20.06
N ASN A 327 8.23 2.84 -19.06
CA ASN A 327 8.90 2.60 -17.80
C ASN A 327 7.99 3.04 -16.64
N PRO A 328 7.38 2.10 -15.88
CA PRO A 328 6.43 2.45 -14.83
C PRO A 328 7.06 3.30 -13.72
N TYR A 329 6.40 4.41 -13.35
CA TYR A 329 6.85 5.33 -12.32
C TYR A 329 5.97 5.24 -11.06
N LEU A 330 6.59 5.01 -9.89
CA LEU A 330 5.88 5.01 -8.61
C LEU A 330 5.75 6.44 -8.06
N ALA A 331 4.56 7.02 -8.19
CA ALA A 331 4.30 8.38 -7.72
C ALA A 331 4.01 8.46 -6.22
N LEU A 332 3.20 7.55 -5.69
CA LEU A 332 2.77 7.57 -4.28
C LEU A 332 2.64 6.16 -3.71
N ALA A 333 2.83 6.04 -2.40
CA ALA A 333 2.47 4.88 -1.59
C ALA A 333 1.58 5.33 -0.43
N THR A 334 0.31 4.91 -0.44
CA THR A 334 -0.74 5.37 0.46
C THR A 334 -1.20 4.28 1.40
N ALA A 335 -1.53 4.66 2.63
CA ALA A 335 -2.14 3.82 3.64
C ALA A 335 -2.82 4.72 4.68
N ASP A 336 -3.54 4.11 5.63
CA ASP A 336 -4.00 4.81 6.83
C ASP A 336 -2.81 5.24 7.71
N GLY A 337 -3.06 6.06 8.74
CA GLY A 337 -2.00 6.57 9.62
C GLY A 337 -1.04 5.50 10.18
N PRO A 338 -1.55 4.39 10.77
CA PRO A 338 -0.74 3.26 11.21
C PRO A 338 -0.03 2.52 10.07
N GLY A 339 -0.71 2.20 8.97
CA GLY A 339 -0.14 1.51 7.82
C GLY A 339 0.97 2.33 7.15
N LEU A 340 0.83 3.66 7.11
CA LEU A 340 1.83 4.53 6.49
C LEU A 340 3.15 4.51 7.28
N ALA A 341 3.10 4.42 8.61
CA ALA A 341 4.28 4.24 9.45
C ALA A 341 5.05 2.94 9.12
N MET A 342 4.32 1.88 8.74
CA MET A 342 4.92 0.62 8.31
C MET A 342 5.60 0.75 6.94
N LEU A 343 5.02 1.55 6.03
CA LEU A 343 5.57 1.79 4.69
C LEU A 343 6.77 2.73 4.69
N ASP A 344 6.67 3.87 5.39
CA ASP A 344 7.69 4.93 5.37
C ASP A 344 8.88 4.66 6.31
N GLY A 345 8.75 3.66 7.20
CA GLY A 345 9.79 3.27 8.15
C GLY A 345 9.97 4.25 9.31
N THR A 346 8.97 5.09 9.58
CA THR A 346 9.00 6.08 10.66
C THR A 346 8.14 5.65 11.86
N VAL A 347 8.24 6.37 12.98
CA VAL A 347 7.51 6.04 14.21
C VAL A 347 6.02 6.28 14.06
N GLY A 348 5.18 5.53 14.78
CA GLY A 348 3.72 5.71 14.80
C GLY A 348 3.24 7.13 15.15
N HIS A 349 1.95 7.39 14.98
CA HIS A 349 1.35 8.73 15.14
C HIS A 349 1.48 9.30 16.56
N THR A 350 1.80 8.44 17.54
CA THR A 350 2.05 8.77 18.95
C THR A 350 3.50 9.17 19.25
N GLY A 351 4.39 9.10 18.26
CA GLY A 351 5.82 9.41 18.42
C GLY A 351 6.12 10.90 18.49
N ALA A 352 7.25 11.25 19.11
CA ALA A 352 7.71 12.64 19.26
C ALA A 352 7.81 13.40 17.92
N LEU A 353 8.09 12.69 16.83
CA LEU A 353 8.12 13.20 15.46
C LEU A 353 7.21 12.34 14.58
N GLY A 354 5.89 12.41 14.82
CA GLY A 354 4.88 11.59 14.11
C GLY A 354 4.48 12.09 12.72
N CYS A 355 5.09 13.17 12.21
CA CYS A 355 4.73 13.79 10.95
C CYS A 355 5.25 13.00 9.73
N ARG A 356 4.34 12.53 8.88
CA ARG A 356 4.61 11.62 7.74
C ARG A 356 5.21 12.29 6.51
N VAL A 357 4.96 13.59 6.36
CA VAL A 357 5.65 14.42 5.35
C VAL A 357 6.99 14.95 5.85
N HIS A 358 7.55 14.27 6.87
CA HIS A 358 8.82 14.59 7.51
C HIS A 358 8.93 16.05 7.96
N CYS A 359 7.87 16.66 8.51
CA CYS A 359 8.01 18.00 9.09
C CYS A 359 8.84 17.97 10.39
N ALA A 360 9.53 19.07 10.69
CA ALA A 360 10.39 19.17 11.87
C ALA A 360 9.64 19.40 13.20
N VAL A 361 8.30 19.39 13.17
CA VAL A 361 7.45 19.64 14.34
C VAL A 361 7.55 18.50 15.33
N VAL A 362 8.05 18.82 16.53
CA VAL A 362 8.06 17.92 17.68
C VAL A 362 6.70 18.01 18.36
N GLY A 363 6.13 16.84 18.68
CA GLY A 363 4.90 16.77 19.46
C GLY A 363 5.14 17.12 20.92
N ARG A 364 4.05 17.34 21.66
CA ARG A 364 4.06 17.56 23.10
C ARG A 364 3.43 16.41 23.84
N HIS A 365 3.99 16.13 25.00
CA HIS A 365 3.60 15.01 25.81
C HIS A 365 2.79 15.52 27.02
N ARG A 366 1.60 14.96 27.29
CA ARG A 366 0.89 15.28 28.55
C ARG A 366 1.72 14.77 29.74
N PRO A 367 1.99 15.53 30.81
CA PRO A 367 2.80 15.04 31.93
C PRO A 367 2.37 13.63 32.40
N GLY A 368 3.31 12.67 32.41
CA GLY A 368 3.07 11.29 32.87
C GLY A 368 2.33 10.32 31.94
N ALA A 369 1.88 10.75 30.75
CA ALA A 369 1.36 9.82 29.73
C ALA A 369 2.51 9.23 28.85
N PRO A 370 2.22 8.40 27.84
CA PRO A 370 3.21 7.92 26.87
C PRO A 370 3.08 8.47 25.43
N CYS A 371 1.96 9.14 25.09
CA CYS A 371 1.64 9.65 23.75
C CYS A 371 2.04 11.13 23.52
N TYR A 372 2.76 11.38 22.42
CA TYR A 372 2.98 12.73 21.90
C TYR A 372 1.82 13.18 21.02
N TYR A 373 1.35 14.39 21.26
CA TYR A 373 0.30 15.05 20.47
C TYR A 373 0.91 16.18 19.64
N PRO A 374 0.41 16.44 18.42
CA PRO A 374 0.85 17.58 17.61
C PRO A 374 0.25 18.91 18.12
N ALA A 375 0.50 19.25 19.38
CA ALA A 375 0.02 20.47 20.01
C ALA A 375 0.93 21.65 19.67
N HIS A 376 0.48 22.48 18.72
CA HIS A 376 1.27 23.62 18.23
C HIS A 376 1.42 24.73 19.28
N LEU A 377 0.39 24.98 20.09
CA LEU A 377 0.48 25.94 21.20
C LEU A 377 1.14 25.29 22.42
N LYS A 378 2.07 26.01 23.05
CA LYS A 378 2.64 25.61 24.34
C LYS A 378 1.56 25.78 25.42
N PRO A 379 1.19 24.70 26.15
CA PRO A 379 0.23 24.83 27.24
C PRO A 379 0.75 25.75 28.36
N HIS A 380 -0.15 26.30 29.16
CA HIS A 380 0.21 27.06 30.36
C HIS A 380 0.95 26.16 31.36
N ASP A 381 1.93 26.74 32.06
CA ASP A 381 2.75 26.05 33.08
C ASP A 381 3.40 24.74 32.60
N TYR A 382 3.72 24.67 31.31
CA TYR A 382 4.23 23.46 30.66
C TYR A 382 5.75 23.42 30.61
N ASN A 383 6.36 22.49 31.36
CA ASN A 383 7.81 22.29 31.43
C ASN A 383 8.20 20.79 31.34
N VAL A 384 7.61 20.06 30.38
CA VAL A 384 7.95 18.65 30.16
C VAL A 384 9.22 18.54 29.33
N SER A 385 10.28 18.00 29.93
CA SER A 385 11.59 17.86 29.30
C SER A 385 11.52 17.18 27.93
N GLY A 386 12.18 17.77 26.95
CA GLY A 386 12.27 17.25 25.57
C GLY A 386 11.07 17.60 24.68
N CYS A 387 10.08 18.34 25.18
CA CYS A 387 8.98 18.88 24.37
C CYS A 387 8.44 20.22 24.88
N ASP A 388 9.25 20.99 25.59
CA ASP A 388 8.97 22.31 26.17
C ASP A 388 9.29 23.49 25.23
N HIS A 389 9.53 23.21 23.95
CA HIS A 389 9.77 24.22 22.91
C HIS A 389 8.65 25.27 22.86
N ASP A 390 8.90 26.46 22.29
CA ASP A 390 7.89 27.50 22.15
C ASP A 390 6.74 27.09 21.20
N SER A 391 5.66 27.87 21.24
CA SER A 391 4.52 27.70 20.32
C SER A 391 4.97 27.75 18.86
N ILE A 392 4.39 26.89 18.04
CA ILE A 392 4.70 26.78 16.62
C ILE A 392 3.71 27.63 15.82
N ASP A 393 4.24 28.61 15.09
CA ASP A 393 3.47 29.45 14.18
C ASP A 393 3.14 28.69 12.89
N VAL A 394 1.92 28.14 12.83
CA VAL A 394 1.40 27.42 11.65
C VAL A 394 0.88 28.32 10.54
N SER A 395 0.91 29.65 10.72
CA SER A 395 0.64 30.59 9.62
C SER A 395 1.78 30.64 8.60
N ARG A 396 2.95 30.09 8.96
CA ARG A 396 4.13 29.99 8.09
C ARG A 396 4.28 28.55 7.59
N PRO A 397 4.85 28.35 6.39
CA PRO A 397 5.22 27.02 5.94
C PRO A 397 6.13 26.35 6.97
N LEU A 398 5.69 25.20 7.48
CA LEU A 398 6.55 24.37 8.31
C LEU A 398 7.77 23.97 7.47
N PRO A 399 8.99 24.06 8.01
CA PRO A 399 10.19 23.75 7.25
C PRO A 399 10.10 22.29 6.75
N PRO A 400 10.11 22.07 5.42
CA PRO A 400 10.20 20.71 4.89
C PRO A 400 11.59 20.17 5.24
N ARG A 401 11.68 18.89 5.62
CA ARG A 401 12.99 18.25 5.73
C ARG A 401 13.53 17.94 4.35
N SER A 402 14.80 18.26 4.11
CA SER A 402 15.48 17.89 2.87
C SER A 402 15.73 16.38 2.83
N ILE A 403 15.96 15.84 1.63
CA ILE A 403 16.42 14.45 1.47
C ILE A 403 17.73 14.23 2.24
N GLU A 404 18.66 15.18 2.17
CA GLU A 404 19.93 15.13 2.90
C GLU A 404 19.72 15.00 4.42
N GLU A 405 18.75 15.73 4.99
CA GLU A 405 18.42 15.61 6.40
C GLU A 405 17.81 14.24 6.73
N TYR A 406 16.96 13.70 5.86
CA TYR A 406 16.44 12.33 6.00
C TYR A 406 17.58 11.30 6.01
N GLU A 407 18.49 11.38 5.03
CA GLU A 407 19.62 10.46 4.90
C GLU A 407 20.57 10.53 6.10
N ASN A 408 20.91 11.75 6.55
CA ASN A 408 21.73 11.94 7.74
C ASN A 408 21.09 11.36 9.01
N LYS A 409 19.77 11.55 9.18
CA LYS A 409 19.03 10.99 10.33
C LYS A 409 18.91 9.47 10.25
N LEU A 410 18.68 8.94 9.06
CA LEU A 410 18.64 7.49 8.85
C LEU A 410 19.99 6.87 9.15
N ALA A 411 21.09 7.43 8.63
CA ALA A 411 22.45 6.98 8.93
C ALA A 411 22.74 7.04 10.44
N PHE A 412 22.29 8.10 11.11
CA PHE A 412 22.41 8.23 12.56
C PHE A 412 21.66 7.12 13.31
N VAL A 413 20.42 6.78 12.91
CA VAL A 413 19.66 5.67 13.50
C VAL A 413 20.33 4.32 13.23
N LEU A 414 20.78 4.07 12.00
CA LEU A 414 21.43 2.83 11.59
C LEU A 414 22.79 2.60 12.29
N ALA A 415 23.47 3.67 12.71
CA ALA A 415 24.73 3.59 13.46
C ALA A 415 24.54 3.31 14.97
N SER A 416 23.35 2.89 15.41
CA SER A 416 23.08 2.59 16.82
C SER A 416 23.76 1.27 17.22
N ALA A 417 24.52 1.29 18.31
CA ALA A 417 25.28 0.10 18.74
C ALA A 417 24.44 -0.91 19.55
N ASN A 418 23.33 -0.47 20.14
CA ASN A 418 22.45 -1.28 20.97
C ASN A 418 21.03 -0.68 21.01
N GLN A 419 20.11 -1.40 21.64
CA GLN A 419 18.69 -1.02 21.75
C GLN A 419 18.49 0.35 22.41
N THR A 420 19.20 0.64 23.50
CA THR A 420 19.07 1.91 24.21
C THR A 420 19.46 3.11 23.33
N GLN A 421 20.57 3.00 22.60
CA GLN A 421 20.96 4.04 21.64
C GLN A 421 19.95 4.16 20.51
N PHE A 422 19.46 3.04 20.00
CA PHE A 422 18.45 3.06 18.96
C PHE A 422 17.18 3.77 19.41
N GLU A 423 16.61 3.45 20.56
CA GLU A 423 15.39 4.08 21.07
C GLU A 423 15.57 5.59 21.24
N LEU A 424 16.73 6.03 21.73
CA LEU A 424 17.07 7.44 21.84
C LEU A 424 17.12 8.11 20.46
N ARG A 425 17.84 7.53 19.49
CA ARG A 425 18.00 8.10 18.14
C ARG A 425 16.70 8.04 17.35
N ARG A 426 15.92 6.96 17.46
CA ARG A 426 14.56 6.81 16.91
C ARG A 426 13.64 7.90 17.44
N LYS A 427 13.67 8.17 18.75
CA LYS A 427 12.89 9.26 19.36
C LYS A 427 13.30 10.64 18.84
N GLN A 428 14.60 10.88 18.70
CA GLN A 428 15.15 12.17 18.20
C GLN A 428 14.89 12.42 16.71
N THR A 429 14.78 11.36 15.90
CA THR A 429 14.68 11.49 14.44
C THR A 429 13.27 11.23 13.91
N GLY A 430 12.48 10.43 14.61
CA GLY A 430 11.22 9.88 14.14
C GLY A 430 11.38 8.69 13.20
N ILE A 431 12.60 8.18 12.96
CA ILE A 431 12.87 7.09 12.01
C ILE A 431 13.08 5.79 12.78
N ALA A 432 12.40 4.72 12.37
CA ALA A 432 12.51 3.39 12.96
C ALA A 432 13.38 2.44 12.12
N LYS A 433 13.24 2.48 10.80
CA LYS A 433 14.00 1.65 9.84
C LYS A 433 14.07 2.36 8.47
N PRO A 434 14.98 1.95 7.57
CA PRO A 434 14.88 2.36 6.18
C PRO A 434 13.60 1.79 5.55
N THR A 435 13.04 2.53 4.61
CA THR A 435 11.86 2.07 3.85
C THR A 435 12.26 1.16 2.70
N ILE A 436 11.53 0.04 2.49
CA ILE A 436 11.76 -0.89 1.37
C ILE A 436 11.70 -0.18 0.00
N PHE A 437 10.92 0.90 -0.10
CA PHE A 437 10.78 1.70 -1.31
C PHE A 437 12.10 2.37 -1.74
N SER A 438 13.10 2.45 -0.86
CA SER A 438 14.44 2.93 -1.21
C SER A 438 15.10 2.13 -2.33
N GLY A 439 14.69 0.88 -2.54
CA GLY A 439 15.18 0.00 -3.61
C GLY A 439 14.53 0.19 -4.98
N ILE A 440 13.45 0.99 -5.11
CA ILE A 440 12.71 1.17 -6.38
C ILE A 440 13.37 2.24 -7.26
N LEU A 441 13.73 1.95 -8.51
CA LEU A 441 14.52 2.85 -9.35
C LEU A 441 13.75 4.13 -9.77
N HIS A 442 12.59 3.97 -10.39
CA HIS A 442 11.76 5.08 -10.90
C HIS A 442 10.62 5.39 -9.94
N ARG A 443 10.87 6.31 -9.01
CA ARG A 443 9.91 6.70 -7.98
C ARG A 443 9.98 8.19 -7.64
N ALA A 444 8.93 8.69 -7.01
CA ALA A 444 9.00 9.93 -6.26
C ALA A 444 10.08 9.84 -5.17
N LYS A 445 10.64 11.00 -4.80
CA LYS A 445 11.57 11.13 -3.68
C LYS A 445 10.95 10.51 -2.43
N ILE A 446 11.75 9.83 -1.60
CA ILE A 446 11.24 9.17 -0.38
C ILE A 446 10.43 10.13 0.50
N THR A 447 10.88 11.38 0.62
CA THR A 447 10.21 12.44 1.39
C THR A 447 8.87 12.90 0.79
N ASP A 448 8.62 12.61 -0.48
CA ASP A 448 7.42 12.99 -1.23
C ASP A 448 6.52 11.79 -1.57
N LEU A 449 6.98 10.56 -1.31
CA LEU A 449 6.33 9.32 -1.74
C LEU A 449 5.11 8.95 -0.87
N PHE A 450 5.09 9.38 0.38
CA PHE A 450 4.10 8.97 1.38
C PHE A 450 3.17 10.15 1.73
N PRO A 451 2.05 10.33 1.00
CA PRO A 451 1.14 11.44 1.26
C PRO A 451 0.33 11.22 2.55
N LEU A 452 -0.19 12.32 3.10
CA LEU A 452 -1.03 12.28 4.30
C LEU A 452 -2.38 11.63 4.03
N ASP A 453 -2.83 10.83 5.00
CA ASP A 453 -4.18 10.30 5.05
C ASP A 453 -5.20 11.36 5.50
N ILE A 454 -5.50 12.27 4.58
CA ILE A 454 -6.49 13.33 4.82
C ILE A 454 -7.92 12.79 4.92
N MET A 455 -8.17 11.61 4.36
CA MET A 455 -9.51 11.03 4.29
C MET A 455 -9.97 10.62 5.68
N HIS A 456 -9.20 9.78 6.39
CA HIS A 456 -9.58 9.39 7.75
C HIS A 456 -9.51 10.58 8.70
N ALA A 457 -8.48 11.42 8.57
CA ALA A 457 -8.31 12.57 9.46
C ALA A 457 -9.49 13.55 9.37
N LEU A 458 -9.77 14.10 8.19
CA LEU A 458 -10.75 15.19 8.03
C LEU A 458 -12.19 14.72 7.91
N ASN A 459 -12.44 13.51 7.38
CA ASN A 459 -13.80 13.05 7.11
C ASN A 459 -14.36 12.06 8.13
N LEU A 460 -13.50 11.40 8.93
CA LEU A 460 -13.95 10.41 9.92
C LEU A 460 -13.60 10.85 11.34
N ASN A 461 -12.30 10.96 11.63
CA ASN A 461 -11.79 11.15 12.98
C ASN A 461 -12.16 12.52 13.56
N ILE A 462 -11.86 13.60 12.83
CA ILE A 462 -12.14 14.96 13.30
C ILE A 462 -13.64 15.21 13.46
N PRO A 463 -14.52 14.88 12.50
CA PRO A 463 -15.97 15.04 12.67
C PRO A 463 -16.52 14.25 13.85
N GLU A 464 -16.04 13.02 14.08
CA GLU A 464 -16.44 12.23 15.23
C GLU A 464 -16.04 12.89 16.55
N LEU A 465 -14.80 13.37 16.66
CA LEU A 465 -14.32 14.09 17.84
C LEU A 465 -15.10 15.38 18.08
N HIS A 466 -15.40 16.15 17.03
CA HIS A 466 -16.24 17.35 17.14
C HIS A 466 -17.63 17.00 17.64
N HIS A 467 -18.24 15.94 17.12
CA HIS A 467 -19.55 15.50 17.57
C HIS A 467 -19.53 15.07 19.05
N ARG A 468 -18.49 14.35 19.50
CA ARG A 468 -18.30 14.00 20.92
C ARG A 468 -18.07 15.24 21.79
N LEU A 469 -17.33 16.24 21.30
CA LEU A 469 -17.11 17.51 21.99
C LEU A 469 -18.43 18.26 22.18
N MET A 470 -19.15 18.48 21.07
CA MET A 470 -20.40 19.25 21.08
C MET A 470 -21.49 18.58 21.93
N ARG A 471 -21.45 17.25 22.09
CA ARG A 471 -22.38 16.52 22.99
C ARG A 471 -21.89 16.39 24.44
N GLY A 472 -20.69 16.87 24.77
CA GLY A 472 -20.08 16.67 26.09
C GLY A 472 -19.77 15.20 26.40
N THR A 473 -19.69 14.32 25.40
CA THR A 473 -19.44 12.88 25.60
C THR A 473 -17.98 12.49 25.48
N MET A 474 -17.11 13.39 25.04
CA MET A 474 -15.66 13.17 25.01
C MET A 474 -15.11 12.89 26.41
N ASP A 475 -14.05 12.10 26.50
CA ASP A 475 -13.33 11.88 27.75
C ASP A 475 -12.77 13.22 28.27
N CYS A 476 -13.07 13.54 29.53
CA CYS A 476 -12.59 14.74 30.20
C CYS A 476 -11.65 14.29 31.32
N ILE A 477 -10.47 14.89 31.41
CA ILE A 477 -9.44 14.50 32.36
C ILE A 477 -9.06 15.69 33.22
N ALA A 478 -9.01 15.49 34.53
CA ALA A 478 -8.59 16.51 35.48
C ALA A 478 -7.26 17.20 35.06
N PRO A 479 -7.15 18.53 35.26
CA PRO A 479 -8.09 19.40 35.98
C PRO A 479 -9.26 19.94 35.14
N ASP A 480 -9.39 19.53 33.88
CA ASP A 480 -10.50 19.97 33.02
C ASP A 480 -11.85 19.45 33.55
N SER A 481 -12.93 20.18 33.22
CA SER A 481 -14.30 19.80 33.57
C SER A 481 -15.25 20.07 32.40
N LYS A 482 -16.13 19.10 32.14
CA LYS A 482 -17.20 19.22 31.13
C LYS A 482 -18.15 20.40 31.41
N ASP A 483 -18.26 20.81 32.66
CA ASP A 483 -19.06 21.98 33.03
C ASP A 483 -18.51 23.27 32.42
N ALA A 484 -17.18 23.35 32.25
CA ALA A 484 -16.50 24.48 31.64
C ALA A 484 -16.61 24.50 30.11
N TRP A 485 -17.16 23.44 29.50
CA TRP A 485 -17.34 23.35 28.04
C TRP A 485 -18.60 24.05 27.54
N ALA A 486 -19.22 24.93 28.34
CA ALA A 486 -20.50 25.57 28.01
C ALA A 486 -20.54 26.24 26.62
N GLU A 487 -19.42 26.81 26.18
CA GLU A 487 -19.29 27.48 24.87
C GLU A 487 -19.12 26.51 23.69
N TRP A 488 -18.83 25.23 23.94
CA TRP A 488 -18.43 24.25 22.92
C TRP A 488 -19.38 23.04 22.89
N ALA A 489 -19.91 22.63 24.03
CA ALA A 489 -20.78 21.47 24.22
C ALA A 489 -22.26 21.83 24.00
N VAL A 490 -22.56 22.39 22.82
CA VAL A 490 -23.86 22.97 22.47
C VAL A 490 -25.02 21.97 22.52
N PHE A 491 -24.76 20.67 22.31
CA PHE A 491 -25.76 19.59 22.32
C PHE A 491 -25.84 18.84 23.66
N MET A 492 -25.29 19.40 24.73
CA MET A 492 -25.30 18.73 26.04
C MET A 492 -26.69 18.75 26.68
N ASP A 493 -27.46 19.83 26.48
CA ASP A 493 -28.83 20.01 26.93
C ASP A 493 -29.57 21.04 26.05
N ASN A 494 -30.90 21.09 26.19
CA ASN A 494 -31.75 21.97 25.39
C ASN A 494 -31.52 23.46 25.67
N ASP A 495 -31.23 23.83 26.91
CA ASP A 495 -31.05 25.24 27.29
C ASP A 495 -29.79 25.81 26.60
N ARG A 496 -28.71 25.03 26.56
CA ARG A 496 -27.48 25.39 25.82
C ARG A 496 -27.69 25.44 24.32
N TRP A 497 -28.46 24.50 23.77
CA TRP A 497 -28.81 24.51 22.36
C TRP A 497 -29.57 25.79 22.00
N GLU A 498 -30.64 26.11 22.73
CA GLU A 498 -31.45 27.32 22.50
C GLU A 498 -30.65 28.62 22.69
N ALA A 499 -29.69 28.65 23.63
CA ALA A 499 -28.84 29.82 23.86
C ALA A 499 -27.88 30.11 22.70
N HIS A 500 -27.49 29.10 21.91
CA HIS A 500 -26.56 29.25 20.79
C HIS A 500 -27.24 29.66 19.47
N GLY A 501 -28.57 29.52 19.34
CA GLY A 501 -29.35 29.88 18.16
C GLY A 501 -29.84 28.66 17.39
#